data_AF-A0A8S4ELQ1-F1
#
_entry.id   AF-A0A8S4ELQ1-F1
#
_cell.length_a   1.000
_cell.length_b   1.000
_cell.length_c   1.000
_cell.angle_alpha   90.00
_cell.angle_beta   90.00
_cell.angle_gamma   90.00
#
_symmetry.space_group_name_H-M   'P 1'
#
loop_
_entity.id
_entity.type
_entity.pdbx_description
1 polymer ?
#
loop_
_entity_poly.entity_id
_entity_poly.type
_entity_poly.pdbx_seq_one_letter_code
_entity_poly.pdbx_strand_id
1 'polypeptide(L)'
;MVTTLLDILLPAITHIVNHSLSTGQFPNLWLKAYVLPLPKVPAPSAPNEYRPISILPFLSKILESVVHRQLTTFLTKGSLLNPFQSGFRSGHSTTTALLKVTEDIRCAMEDRRVTVLVLVDFSNAFNAVDHDLLLAVLECHKISVPAISWFSSYLRGRQQAIRNGPSVVSDWADLTAGVPQGGILSPLLFSTFINFVTSSLHCSYHLYADDLQIYSHVKIDDLDAGIAAVNGDLDEILRWSQHFGISVNPKKCQAIIVGSSRLLSSLDYTTVPPVQFDGRVIPFSPTVNDLAAVAATAQPEHNRIVGETTTVKQYPSVVQVDFLLPNIGWDQMCAGTIITPIVVVSAASCFLGNVTAESRRIRAGSSIRNSGGTIIGLRSYRKHPQFRKKKYYKDNGADISLLYLAQELMFTDSVQPVPISREVFLPHGSSVTLATWGRSVPDQDFSPVLRELTLTTMNLGDCMLHSKDVRPKMICVGIMEGGSMHGCRGFTGGPMYHDGLLVGVVSFTRTCAYAYSGVATQVFAYYHWISKNQNNIDDTDTEGNNK
;
A
#
# COMPACT_ATOMS: atom_id res chain seq x y z
N MET A 1 24.09 7.42 37.02
CA MET A 1 25.34 8.12 37.39
C MET A 1 25.24 9.64 37.22
N VAL A 2 24.74 10.17 36.09
CA VAL A 2 24.54 11.64 35.94
C VAL A 2 23.36 12.14 36.79
N THR A 3 22.26 11.39 36.87
CA THR A 3 21.06 11.76 37.65
C THR A 3 21.32 11.86 39.17
N THR A 4 22.29 11.10 39.68
CA THR A 4 22.67 11.07 41.10
C THR A 4 23.58 12.24 41.51
N LEU A 5 24.15 12.98 40.55
CA LEU A 5 25.01 14.15 40.79
C LEU A 5 24.37 15.45 40.29
N LEU A 6 23.06 15.42 39.98
CA LEU A 6 22.38 16.52 39.32
C LEU A 6 22.42 17.80 40.16
N ASP A 7 22.21 17.71 41.47
CA ASP A 7 22.18 18.88 42.37
C ASP A 7 23.52 19.64 42.39
N ILE A 8 24.63 18.93 42.16
CA ILE A 8 25.97 19.51 42.11
C ILE A 8 26.27 20.09 40.72
N LEU A 9 25.85 19.41 39.65
CA LEU A 9 26.13 19.82 38.28
C LEU A 9 25.20 20.91 37.77
N LEU A 10 23.97 20.99 38.29
CA LEU A 10 22.92 21.89 37.81
C LEU A 10 23.31 23.38 37.88
N PRO A 11 23.93 23.90 38.96
CA PRO A 11 24.37 25.29 39.00
C PRO A 11 25.40 25.61 37.91
N ALA A 12 26.36 24.71 37.68
CA ALA A 12 27.38 24.89 36.65
C ALA A 12 26.79 24.84 35.23
N ILE A 13 25.91 23.86 34.96
CA ILE A 13 25.22 23.76 33.67
C ILE A 13 24.35 25.00 33.43
N THR A 14 23.62 25.46 34.44
CA THR A 14 22.78 26.66 34.38
C THR A 14 23.62 27.89 34.09
N HIS A 15 24.77 28.03 34.75
CA HIS A 15 25.71 29.11 34.48
C HIS A 15 26.20 29.10 33.03
N ILE A 16 26.62 27.93 32.51
CA ILE A 16 27.08 27.80 31.12
C ILE A 16 25.98 28.18 30.12
N VAL A 17 24.74 27.70 30.34
CA VAL A 17 23.59 28.00 29.48
C VAL A 17 23.29 29.51 29.50
N ASN A 18 23.17 30.11 30.68
CA ASN A 18 22.87 31.53 30.80
C ASN A 18 23.99 32.39 30.23
N HIS A 19 25.24 32.03 30.47
CA HIS A 19 26.39 32.72 29.92
C HIS A 19 26.35 32.70 28.39
N SER A 20 26.18 31.52 27.78
CA SER A 20 26.06 31.36 26.33
C SER A 20 24.95 32.22 25.71
N LEU A 21 23.76 32.25 26.32
CA LEU A 21 22.64 33.05 25.84
C LEU A 21 22.89 34.55 26.03
N SER A 22 23.49 34.97 27.15
CA SER A 22 23.76 36.37 27.44
C SER A 22 24.87 36.97 26.55
N THR A 23 25.87 36.16 26.18
CA THR A 23 26.98 36.58 25.32
C THR A 23 26.70 36.36 23.83
N GLY A 24 25.62 35.64 23.49
CA GLY A 24 25.31 35.29 22.10
C GLY A 24 26.35 34.36 21.48
N GLN A 25 26.99 33.50 22.28
CA GLN A 25 28.04 32.59 21.82
C GLN A 25 27.76 31.14 22.23
N PHE A 26 27.83 30.22 21.27
CA PHE A 26 27.79 28.79 21.50
C PHE A 26 29.17 28.27 21.97
N PRO A 27 29.24 27.37 22.96
CA PRO A 27 30.53 26.89 23.45
C PRO A 27 31.35 26.13 22.38
N ASN A 28 32.59 26.58 22.14
CA ASN A 28 33.48 26.01 21.12
C ASN A 28 33.75 24.51 21.30
N LEU A 29 33.82 24.03 22.54
CA LEU A 29 34.00 22.60 22.84
C LEU A 29 32.83 21.73 22.35
N TRP A 30 31.67 22.35 22.06
CA TRP A 30 30.46 21.66 21.65
C TRP A 30 30.24 21.67 20.12
N LEU A 31 31.16 22.27 19.36
CA LEU A 31 31.10 22.35 17.89
C LEU A 31 31.62 21.07 17.19
N LYS A 32 32.22 20.15 17.95
CA LYS A 32 32.78 18.91 17.43
C LYS A 32 31.79 17.75 17.52
N ALA A 33 31.59 17.00 16.44
CA ALA A 33 30.70 15.85 16.41
C ALA A 33 31.38 14.60 15.82
N TYR A 34 31.03 13.43 16.33
CA TYR A 34 31.40 12.16 15.68
C TYR A 34 30.28 11.74 14.73
N VAL A 35 30.62 11.39 13.49
CA VAL A 35 29.67 10.86 12.51
C VAL A 35 29.69 9.34 12.57
N LEU A 36 28.54 8.76 12.90
CA LEU A 36 28.31 7.32 12.84
C LEU A 36 27.62 6.98 11.51
N PRO A 37 28.28 6.26 10.59
CA PRO A 37 27.67 5.83 9.34
C PRO A 37 26.74 4.64 9.59
N LEU A 38 25.43 4.85 9.50
CA LEU A 38 24.44 3.78 9.62
C LEU A 38 24.05 3.24 8.24
N PRO A 39 24.05 1.91 8.02
CA PRO A 39 23.66 1.33 6.73
C PRO A 39 22.19 1.62 6.39
N LYS A 40 21.90 2.12 5.17
CA LYS A 40 20.53 2.22 4.61
C LYS A 40 20.05 0.90 4.02
N VAL A 41 21.00 0.07 3.56
CA VAL A 41 20.78 -1.22 2.91
C VAL A 41 21.59 -2.30 3.62
N PRO A 42 21.25 -3.60 3.50
CA PRO A 42 21.93 -4.67 4.24
C PRO A 42 23.44 -4.78 3.99
N ALA A 43 23.90 -4.47 2.77
CA ALA A 43 25.31 -4.55 2.38
C ALA A 43 25.70 -3.30 1.58
N PRO A 44 25.99 -2.17 2.26
CA PRO A 44 26.36 -0.93 1.59
C PRO A 44 27.76 -1.04 0.96
N SER A 45 27.87 -0.58 -0.27
CA SER A 45 29.09 -0.55 -1.10
C SER A 45 29.55 0.88 -1.42
N ALA A 46 28.68 1.88 -1.24
CA ALA A 46 28.97 3.28 -1.54
C ALA A 46 28.56 4.23 -0.38
N PRO A 47 29.22 5.41 -0.23
CA PRO A 47 28.93 6.34 0.87
C PRO A 47 27.47 6.85 0.93
N ASN A 48 26.82 6.99 -0.21
CA ASN A 48 25.42 7.44 -0.31
C ASN A 48 24.41 6.41 0.24
N GLU A 49 24.84 5.15 0.41
CA GLU A 49 24.07 4.06 1.03
C GLU A 49 24.19 4.05 2.56
N TYR A 50 24.88 5.03 3.15
CA TYR A 50 24.90 5.27 4.60
C TYR A 50 24.08 6.51 4.97
N ARG A 51 23.55 6.54 6.20
CA ARG A 51 23.03 7.73 6.88
C ARG A 51 24.11 8.26 7.83
N PRO A 52 24.61 9.49 7.66
CA PRO A 52 25.60 10.07 8.55
C PRO A 52 24.92 10.67 9.80
N ILE A 53 24.91 9.94 10.92
CA ILE A 53 24.34 10.47 12.17
C ILE A 53 25.41 11.20 12.98
N SER A 54 25.20 12.49 13.28
CA SER A 54 26.10 13.27 14.11
C SER A 54 25.80 13.06 15.59
N ILE A 55 26.77 12.49 16.30
CA ILE A 55 26.77 12.36 17.75
C ILE A 55 27.37 13.63 18.36
N LEU A 56 26.49 14.54 18.75
CA LEU A 56 26.83 15.80 19.41
C LEU A 56 27.11 15.59 20.92
N PRO A 57 27.93 16.47 21.54
CA PRO A 57 28.17 16.43 22.98
C PRO A 57 26.88 16.53 23.79
N PHE A 58 26.72 15.67 24.79
CA PHE A 58 25.47 15.59 25.58
C PHE A 58 25.03 16.93 26.17
N LEU A 59 25.96 17.74 26.69
CA LEU A 59 25.64 19.05 27.27
C LEU A 59 25.14 20.07 26.23
N SER A 60 25.55 19.92 24.96
CA SER A 60 25.06 20.78 23.87
C SER A 60 23.55 20.65 23.73
N LYS A 61 23.02 19.43 23.86
CA LYS A 61 21.60 19.12 23.77
C LYS A 61 20.77 19.85 24.82
N ILE A 62 21.33 20.10 26.01
CA ILE A 62 20.63 20.85 27.06
C ILE A 62 20.43 22.30 26.61
N LEU A 63 21.50 22.95 26.15
CA LEU A 63 21.44 24.32 25.64
C LEU A 63 20.54 24.42 24.40
N GLU A 64 20.71 23.51 23.44
CA GLU A 64 19.87 23.42 22.24
C GLU A 64 18.39 23.27 22.60
N SER A 65 18.05 22.48 23.62
CA SER A 65 16.65 22.32 24.08
C SER A 65 16.06 23.62 24.63
N VAL A 66 16.85 24.41 25.35
CA VAL A 66 16.42 25.72 25.87
C VAL A 66 16.14 26.68 24.71
N VAL A 67 17.07 26.79 23.76
CA VAL A 67 16.91 27.65 22.58
C VAL A 67 15.76 27.16 21.69
N HIS A 68 15.64 25.86 21.48
CA HIS A 68 14.56 25.25 20.70
C HIS A 68 13.20 25.64 21.27
N ARG A 69 13.02 25.54 22.59
CA ARG A 69 11.77 25.93 23.25
C ARG A 69 11.46 27.42 23.03
N GLN A 70 12.46 28.30 23.15
CA GLN A 70 12.28 29.74 22.93
C GLN A 70 11.92 30.04 21.47
N LEU A 71 12.67 29.47 20.53
CA LEU A 71 12.45 29.66 19.09
C LEU A 71 11.09 29.12 18.65
N THR A 72 10.72 27.90 19.05
CA THR A 72 9.39 27.33 18.74
C THR A 72 8.27 28.20 19.28
N THR A 73 8.40 28.72 20.50
CA THR A 73 7.39 29.62 21.09
C THR A 73 7.26 30.90 20.27
N PHE A 74 8.37 31.50 19.85
CA PHE A 74 8.39 32.70 19.02
C PHE A 74 7.73 32.45 17.65
N LEU A 75 8.17 31.41 16.94
CA LEU A 75 7.67 31.07 15.61
C LEU A 75 6.18 30.71 15.62
N THR A 76 5.71 30.01 16.65
CA THR A 76 4.29 29.63 16.80
C THR A 76 3.42 30.84 17.11
N LYS A 77 3.85 31.71 18.03
CA LYS A 77 3.10 32.94 18.38
C LYS A 77 3.02 33.92 17.21
N GLY A 78 4.05 33.99 16.39
CA GLY A 78 4.07 34.84 15.19
C GLY A 78 3.46 34.21 13.95
N SER A 79 2.94 32.97 14.01
CA SER A 79 2.46 32.21 12.85
C SER A 79 3.47 32.17 11.69
N LEU A 80 4.76 32.07 12.02
CA LEU A 80 5.88 32.16 11.07
C LEU A 80 6.24 30.81 10.43
N LEU A 81 5.62 29.72 10.88
CA LEU A 81 5.77 28.40 10.25
C LEU A 81 4.65 28.20 9.24
N ASN A 82 5.00 27.68 8.07
CA ASN A 82 4.03 27.35 7.03
C ASN A 82 2.98 26.35 7.59
N PRO A 83 1.67 26.65 7.51
CA PRO A 83 0.62 25.75 7.98
C PRO A 83 0.62 24.39 7.27
N PHE A 84 1.11 24.32 6.03
CA PHE A 84 1.21 23.11 5.21
C PHE A 84 2.57 22.40 5.33
N GLN A 85 3.41 22.77 6.30
CA GLN A 85 4.57 21.98 6.71
C GLN A 85 4.18 21.12 7.91
N SER A 86 4.21 19.79 7.77
CA SER A 86 3.91 18.83 8.84
C SER A 86 5.16 18.19 9.46
N GLY A 87 6.32 18.27 8.82
CA GLY A 87 7.56 17.71 9.34
C GLY A 87 8.05 18.44 10.59
N PHE A 88 8.57 17.67 11.54
CA PHE A 88 9.20 18.18 12.78
C PHE A 88 8.34 19.13 13.63
N ARG A 89 7.01 19.06 13.49
CA ARG A 89 6.08 19.89 14.26
C ARG A 89 5.25 19.06 15.23
N SER A 90 5.01 19.64 16.41
CA SER A 90 4.12 19.03 17.40
C SER A 90 2.68 18.99 16.87
N GLY A 91 2.00 17.86 17.07
CA GLY A 91 0.62 17.65 16.59
C GLY A 91 0.51 17.25 15.12
N HIS A 92 1.64 17.14 14.40
CA HIS A 92 1.69 16.68 13.02
C HIS A 92 2.41 15.33 12.92
N SER A 93 2.03 14.55 11.92
CA SER A 93 2.63 13.26 11.55
C SER A 93 2.49 13.00 10.05
N THR A 94 3.14 11.96 9.54
CA THR A 94 2.93 11.47 8.16
C THR A 94 1.44 11.22 7.89
N THR A 95 0.71 10.66 8.85
CA THR A 95 -0.73 10.45 8.76
C THR A 95 -1.50 11.75 8.56
N THR A 96 -1.18 12.81 9.31
CA THR A 96 -1.88 14.10 9.15
C THR A 96 -1.61 14.77 7.80
N ALA A 97 -0.38 14.63 7.28
CA ALA A 97 -0.01 15.14 5.97
C ALA A 97 -0.76 14.38 4.85
N LEU A 98 -0.70 13.05 4.89
CA LEU A 98 -1.42 12.18 3.96
C LEU A 98 -2.92 12.41 4.00
N LEU A 99 -3.51 12.57 5.20
CA LEU A 99 -4.94 12.83 5.36
C LEU A 99 -5.36 14.13 4.68
N LYS A 100 -4.55 15.20 4.80
CA LYS A 100 -4.85 16.49 4.17
C LYS A 100 -4.89 16.36 2.64
N VAL A 101 -3.81 15.82 2.06
CA VAL A 101 -3.69 15.68 0.60
C VAL A 101 -4.74 14.71 0.05
N THR A 102 -4.98 13.59 0.74
CA THR A 102 -6.00 12.62 0.32
C THR A 102 -7.40 13.21 0.37
N GLU A 103 -7.73 14.01 1.39
CA GLU A 103 -9.05 14.66 1.47
C GLU A 103 -9.23 15.71 0.36
N ASP A 104 -8.20 16.48 0.03
CA ASP A 104 -8.26 17.43 -1.09
C ASP A 104 -8.51 16.72 -2.43
N ILE A 105 -7.78 15.61 -2.66
CA ILE A 105 -7.97 14.75 -3.84
C ILE A 105 -9.41 14.18 -3.86
N ARG A 106 -9.91 13.70 -2.72
CA ARG A 106 -11.25 13.14 -2.59
C ARG A 106 -12.31 14.19 -2.93
N CYS A 107 -12.22 15.40 -2.38
CA CYS A 107 -13.11 16.52 -2.70
C CYS A 107 -13.04 16.90 -4.18
N ALA A 108 -11.84 16.96 -4.77
CA ALA A 108 -11.69 17.23 -6.19
C ALA A 108 -12.37 16.15 -7.06
N MET A 109 -12.27 14.88 -6.68
CA MET A 109 -12.96 13.79 -7.38
C MET A 109 -14.50 13.90 -7.29
N GLU A 110 -15.05 14.32 -6.14
CA GLU A 110 -16.48 14.60 -5.99
C GLU A 110 -16.95 15.72 -6.94
N ASP A 111 -16.10 16.72 -7.16
CA ASP A 111 -16.33 17.81 -8.10
C ASP A 111 -16.04 17.44 -9.57
N ARG A 112 -15.81 16.16 -9.86
CA ARG A 112 -15.46 15.64 -11.20
C ARG A 112 -14.20 16.27 -11.78
N ARG A 113 -13.24 16.60 -10.92
CA ARG A 113 -11.90 17.05 -11.29
C ARG A 113 -10.89 15.91 -11.17
N VAL A 114 -9.80 16.03 -11.92
CA VAL A 114 -8.59 15.23 -11.78
C VAL A 114 -7.52 16.05 -11.05
N THR A 115 -6.59 15.37 -10.42
CA THR A 115 -5.49 15.98 -9.67
C THR A 115 -4.17 15.59 -10.30
N VAL A 116 -3.40 16.56 -10.76
CA VAL A 116 -2.00 16.36 -11.15
C VAL A 116 -1.18 16.54 -9.87
N LEU A 117 -0.49 15.49 -9.42
CA LEU A 117 0.33 15.50 -8.20
C LEU A 117 1.78 15.18 -8.57
N VAL A 118 2.72 15.96 -8.04
CA VAL A 118 4.17 15.75 -8.19
C VAL A 118 4.83 15.72 -6.82
N LEU A 119 5.62 14.68 -6.60
CA LEU A 119 6.48 14.51 -5.43
C LEU A 119 7.89 14.96 -5.81
N VAL A 120 8.41 15.95 -5.10
CA VAL A 120 9.73 16.55 -5.31
C VAL A 120 10.69 16.04 -4.24
N ASP A 121 11.79 15.43 -4.67
CA ASP A 121 12.85 14.88 -3.80
C ASP A 121 14.07 15.81 -3.81
N PHE A 122 14.37 16.45 -2.68
CA PHE A 122 15.59 17.25 -2.55
C PHE A 122 16.80 16.38 -2.19
N SER A 123 17.92 16.64 -2.85
CA SER A 123 19.17 15.93 -2.62
C SER A 123 19.89 16.46 -1.39
N ASN A 124 20.05 15.61 -0.38
CA ASN A 124 20.93 15.87 0.76
C ASN A 124 20.62 17.20 1.49
N ALA A 125 19.34 17.58 1.54
CA ALA A 125 18.89 18.95 1.86
C ALA A 125 19.45 19.47 3.20
N PHE A 126 19.42 18.65 4.26
CA PHE A 126 19.96 19.01 5.58
C PHE A 126 21.43 19.41 5.57
N ASN A 127 22.24 18.74 4.75
CA ASN A 127 23.69 18.97 4.70
C ASN A 127 24.07 20.08 3.70
N ALA A 128 23.13 20.51 2.85
CA ALA A 128 23.36 21.51 1.81
C ALA A 128 23.01 22.95 2.25
N VAL A 129 22.36 23.13 3.40
CA VAL A 129 21.91 24.45 3.87
C VAL A 129 23.10 25.40 4.04
N ASP A 130 23.15 26.48 3.27
CA ASP A 130 24.13 27.53 3.46
C ASP A 130 23.89 28.30 4.76
N HIS A 131 24.96 28.54 5.54
CA HIS A 131 24.85 29.17 6.85
C HIS A 131 24.41 30.64 6.75
N ASP A 132 24.90 31.38 5.76
CA ASP A 132 24.59 32.80 5.62
C ASP A 132 23.16 33.01 5.13
N LEU A 133 22.70 32.18 4.19
CA LEU A 133 21.31 32.18 3.77
C LEU A 133 20.36 31.78 4.90
N LEU A 134 20.71 30.79 5.73
CA LEU A 134 19.92 30.42 6.90
C LEU A 134 19.83 31.59 7.90
N LEU A 135 20.94 32.27 8.18
CA LEU A 135 20.92 33.44 9.07
C LEU A 135 20.07 34.57 8.50
N ALA A 136 20.17 34.86 7.20
CA ALA A 136 19.33 35.84 6.53
C ALA A 136 17.82 35.49 6.61
N VAL A 137 17.47 34.20 6.47
CA VAL A 137 16.10 33.71 6.69
C VAL A 137 15.63 33.97 8.13
N LEU A 138 16.48 33.75 9.13
CA LEU A 138 16.16 34.03 10.53
C LEU A 138 15.99 35.54 10.78
N GLU A 139 16.78 36.39 10.13
CA GLU A 139 16.63 37.85 10.16
C GLU A 139 15.32 38.33 9.53
N CYS A 140 14.89 37.73 8.41
CA CYS A 140 13.60 37.99 7.78
C CYS A 140 12.42 37.73 8.73
N HIS A 141 12.54 36.69 9.58
CA HIS A 141 11.58 36.38 10.64
C HIS A 141 11.64 37.33 11.85
N LYS A 142 12.46 38.39 11.80
CA LYS A 142 12.63 39.40 12.86
C LYS A 142 13.19 38.82 14.16
N ILE A 143 14.03 37.78 14.05
CA ILE A 143 14.81 37.29 15.20
C ILE A 143 15.84 38.36 15.59
N SER A 144 15.99 38.60 16.90
CA SER A 144 16.86 39.65 17.42
C SER A 144 18.34 39.43 17.07
N VAL A 145 19.09 40.50 16.84
CA VAL A 145 20.53 40.46 16.51
C VAL A 145 21.36 39.59 17.47
N PRO A 146 21.18 39.63 18.81
CA PRO A 146 21.93 38.75 19.71
C PRO A 146 21.66 37.25 19.49
N ALA A 147 20.40 36.90 19.16
CA ALA A 147 20.03 35.52 18.85
C ALA A 147 20.59 35.08 17.49
N ILE A 148 20.62 35.98 16.49
CA ILE A 148 21.29 35.73 15.20
C ILE A 148 22.79 35.48 15.41
N SER A 149 23.46 36.29 16.23
CA SER A 149 24.86 36.05 16.63
C SER A 149 25.04 34.68 17.27
N TRP A 150 24.12 34.28 18.15
CA TRP A 150 24.14 32.96 18.76
C TRP A 150 24.00 31.85 17.72
N PHE A 151 23.04 31.94 16.79
CA PHE A 151 22.90 30.94 15.71
C PHE A 151 24.12 30.90 14.80
N SER A 152 24.72 32.05 14.48
CA SER A 152 25.95 32.13 13.70
C SER A 152 27.09 31.37 14.39
N SER A 153 27.27 31.59 15.69
CA SER A 153 28.26 30.85 16.49
C SER A 153 27.93 29.36 16.65
N TYR A 154 26.65 28.98 16.62
CA TYR A 154 26.20 27.58 16.67
C TYR A 154 26.48 26.83 15.37
N LEU A 155 26.41 27.50 14.21
CA LEU A 155 26.58 26.89 12.89
C LEU A 155 28.04 26.87 12.44
N ARG A 156 28.79 27.96 12.68
CA ARG A 156 30.16 28.15 12.19
C ARG A 156 31.19 27.42 13.06
N GLY A 157 32.33 27.07 12.45
CA GLY A 157 33.46 26.44 13.15
C GLY A 157 33.21 25.00 13.59
N ARG A 158 32.20 24.34 13.01
CA ARG A 158 31.90 22.94 13.28
C ARG A 158 32.91 22.02 12.62
N GLN A 159 33.24 20.95 13.33
CA GLN A 159 34.10 19.89 12.82
C GLN A 159 33.45 18.54 13.04
N GLN A 160 33.69 17.62 12.11
CA GLN A 160 33.21 16.25 12.18
C GLN A 160 34.33 15.24 11.95
N ALA A 161 34.24 14.08 12.60
CA ALA A 161 35.11 12.93 12.36
C ALA A 161 34.29 11.65 12.28
N ILE A 162 34.56 10.79 11.30
CA ILE A 162 33.86 9.52 11.16
C ILE A 162 34.36 8.55 12.23
N ARG A 163 33.44 7.93 12.96
CA ARG A 163 33.76 6.89 13.95
C ARG A 163 33.21 5.56 13.50
N ASN A 164 34.09 4.58 13.28
CA ASN A 164 33.72 3.21 12.96
C ASN A 164 34.08 2.29 14.16
N GLY A 165 33.08 1.98 14.97
CA GLY A 165 33.28 1.20 16.20
C GLY A 165 34.03 1.96 17.31
N PRO A 166 34.55 1.25 18.32
CA PRO A 166 35.08 1.88 19.52
C PRO A 166 36.42 2.60 19.30
N SER A 167 37.25 2.13 18.38
CA SER A 167 38.67 2.54 18.29
C SER A 167 39.09 3.25 17.00
N VAL A 168 38.27 3.21 15.94
CA VAL A 168 38.63 3.81 14.65
C VAL A 168 37.93 5.16 14.50
N VAL A 169 38.71 6.22 14.41
CA VAL A 169 38.26 7.61 14.25
C VAL A 169 39.08 8.25 13.14
N SER A 170 38.43 8.92 12.20
CA SER A 170 39.12 9.68 11.14
C SER A 170 39.71 10.98 11.66
N ASP A 171 40.49 11.66 10.81
CA ASP A 171 40.83 13.06 11.04
C ASP A 171 39.58 13.94 11.09
N TRP A 172 39.73 15.09 11.76
CA TRP A 172 38.70 16.11 11.83
C TRP A 172 38.60 16.84 10.50
N ALA A 173 37.38 16.97 10.00
CA ALA A 173 37.06 17.76 8.82
C ALA A 173 36.11 18.90 9.19
N ASP A 174 36.32 20.07 8.59
CA ASP A 174 35.47 21.24 8.80
C ASP A 174 34.12 21.08 8.06
N LEU A 175 33.05 21.55 8.69
CA LEU A 175 31.70 21.63 8.13
C LEU A 175 31.44 23.08 7.68
N THR A 176 31.39 23.29 6.37
CA THR A 176 31.17 24.60 5.75
C THR A 176 29.69 24.88 5.43
N ALA A 177 28.85 23.85 5.45
CA ALA A 177 27.42 23.95 5.17
C ALA A 177 26.63 22.89 5.96
N GLY A 178 25.32 23.07 5.98
CA GLY A 178 24.35 22.18 6.58
C GLY A 178 24.06 22.47 8.05
N VAL A 179 22.96 21.88 8.51
CA VAL A 179 22.60 21.81 9.93
C VAL A 179 22.94 20.40 10.47
N PRO A 180 23.44 20.27 11.71
CA PRO A 180 23.98 19.00 12.19
C PRO A 180 22.88 17.93 12.33
N GLN A 181 22.98 16.82 11.58
CA GLN A 181 22.00 15.73 11.64
C GLN A 181 22.05 15.01 12.99
N GLY A 182 21.05 15.21 13.85
CA GLY A 182 21.01 14.72 15.23
C GLY A 182 21.06 15.82 16.30
N GLY A 183 21.20 17.08 15.88
CA GLY A 183 20.95 18.26 16.71
C GLY A 183 19.47 18.43 17.02
N ILE A 184 19.18 19.02 18.18
CA ILE A 184 17.79 19.28 18.59
C ILE A 184 17.22 20.48 17.83
N LEU A 185 18.08 21.46 17.51
CA LEU A 185 17.69 22.65 16.76
C LEU A 185 17.60 22.43 15.25
N SER A 186 18.39 21.50 14.71
CA SER A 186 18.54 21.30 13.26
C SER A 186 17.23 21.12 12.51
N PRO A 187 16.25 20.30 12.97
CA PRO A 187 15.00 20.12 12.25
C PRO A 187 14.14 21.39 12.21
N LEU A 188 14.16 22.18 13.28
CA LEU A 188 13.42 23.45 13.34
C LEU A 188 14.06 24.52 12.44
N LEU A 189 15.39 24.64 12.47
CA LEU A 189 16.14 25.54 11.58
C LEU A 189 15.93 25.17 10.11
N PHE A 190 15.99 23.87 9.80
CA PHE A 190 15.70 23.39 8.46
C PHE A 190 14.26 23.72 8.04
N SER A 191 13.29 23.51 8.92
CA SER A 191 11.88 23.85 8.65
C SER A 191 11.70 25.34 8.35
N THR A 192 12.36 26.23 9.10
CA THR A 192 12.31 27.68 8.81
C THR A 192 12.93 28.05 7.48
N PHE A 193 13.95 27.31 7.04
CA PHE A 193 14.62 27.51 5.77
C PHE A 193 13.79 27.02 4.59
N ILE A 194 13.41 25.74 4.60
CA ILE A 194 12.73 25.09 3.47
C ILE A 194 11.35 25.71 3.22
N ASN A 195 10.67 26.24 4.24
CA ASN A 195 9.39 26.92 4.06
C ASN A 195 9.44 28.04 3.00
N PHE A 196 10.58 28.69 2.77
CA PHE A 196 10.69 29.72 1.75
C PHE A 196 10.48 29.22 0.32
N VAL A 197 10.69 27.91 0.05
CA VAL A 197 10.41 27.34 -1.28
C VAL A 197 8.94 27.50 -1.67
N THR A 198 8.06 27.58 -0.67
CA THR A 198 6.61 27.64 -0.88
C THR A 198 6.07 29.05 -1.14
N SER A 199 6.88 30.08 -0.94
CA SER A 199 6.45 31.49 -1.02
C SER A 199 6.03 31.92 -2.43
N SER A 200 6.53 31.22 -3.45
CA SER A 200 6.29 31.53 -4.87
C SER A 200 5.42 30.48 -5.58
N LEU A 201 4.91 29.48 -4.85
CA LEU A 201 4.09 28.42 -5.43
C LEU A 201 2.64 28.85 -5.54
N HIS A 202 2.00 28.52 -6.66
CA HIS A 202 0.61 28.87 -6.96
C HIS A 202 -0.33 27.67 -6.80
N CYS A 203 0.17 26.45 -7.07
CA CYS A 203 -0.56 25.22 -6.85
C CYS A 203 -0.70 24.93 -5.35
N SER A 204 -1.62 24.03 -5.02
CA SER A 204 -1.68 23.48 -3.68
C SER A 204 -0.42 22.66 -3.41
N TYR A 205 0.04 22.67 -2.17
CA TYR A 205 1.24 21.92 -1.79
C TYR A 205 1.14 21.42 -0.36
N HIS A 206 1.99 20.44 -0.04
CA HIS A 206 2.19 19.99 1.33
C HIS A 206 3.65 19.59 1.53
N LEU A 207 4.25 20.04 2.63
CA LEU A 207 5.61 19.72 3.02
C LEU A 207 5.61 18.74 4.19
N TYR A 208 6.54 17.79 4.16
CA TYR A 208 6.91 16.99 5.32
C TYR A 208 8.44 16.90 5.37
N ALA A 209 9.03 17.70 6.26
CA ALA A 209 10.49 17.86 6.32
C ALA A 209 11.01 18.37 4.97
N ASP A 210 11.84 17.58 4.29
CA ASP A 210 12.34 17.83 2.94
C ASP A 210 11.42 17.30 1.84
N ASP A 211 10.46 16.41 2.12
CA ASP A 211 9.52 15.93 1.10
C ASP A 211 8.52 17.04 0.74
N LEU A 212 8.50 17.47 -0.53
CA LEU A 212 7.56 18.46 -1.05
C LEU A 212 6.60 17.80 -2.03
N GLN A 213 5.31 17.99 -1.81
CA GLN A 213 4.25 17.60 -2.72
C GLN A 213 3.62 18.85 -3.31
N ILE A 214 3.44 18.90 -4.62
CA ILE A 214 2.69 19.96 -5.31
C ILE A 214 1.56 19.31 -6.11
N TYR A 215 0.38 19.90 -6.07
CA TYR A 215 -0.78 19.37 -6.78
C TYR A 215 -1.77 20.43 -7.25
N SER A 216 -2.38 20.15 -8.40
CA SER A 216 -3.39 21.01 -9.02
C SER A 216 -4.63 20.20 -9.37
N HIS A 217 -5.80 20.72 -8.98
CA HIS A 217 -7.10 20.11 -9.25
C HIS A 217 -7.78 20.80 -10.43
N VAL A 218 -7.94 20.08 -11.54
CA VAL A 218 -8.46 20.63 -12.80
C VAL A 218 -9.55 19.75 -13.39
N LYS A 219 -10.41 20.32 -14.23
CA LYS A 219 -11.29 19.50 -15.06
C LYS A 219 -10.43 18.80 -16.11
N ILE A 220 -10.93 17.69 -16.65
CA ILE A 220 -10.21 16.92 -17.64
C ILE A 220 -9.92 17.71 -18.92
N ASP A 221 -10.84 18.59 -19.31
CA ASP A 221 -10.69 19.47 -20.47
C ASP A 221 -9.62 20.55 -20.26
N ASP A 222 -9.29 20.86 -18.99
CA ASP A 222 -8.31 21.86 -18.57
C ASP A 222 -6.99 21.20 -18.08
N LEU A 223 -6.79 19.91 -18.37
CA LEU A 223 -5.64 19.14 -17.86
C LEU A 223 -4.31 19.78 -18.25
N ASP A 224 -4.18 20.22 -19.50
CA ASP A 224 -2.97 20.86 -20.02
C ASP A 224 -2.62 22.13 -19.24
N ALA A 225 -3.64 22.94 -18.89
CA ALA A 225 -3.45 24.13 -18.07
C ALA A 225 -3.03 23.77 -16.64
N GLY A 226 -3.57 22.69 -16.08
CA GLY A 226 -3.16 22.17 -14.77
C GLY A 226 -1.71 21.70 -14.75
N ILE A 227 -1.27 20.99 -15.79
CA ILE A 227 0.12 20.55 -15.95
C ILE A 227 1.05 21.75 -16.17
N ALA A 228 0.62 22.74 -16.97
CA ALA A 228 1.39 23.97 -17.16
C ALA A 228 1.57 24.75 -15.84
N ALA A 229 0.54 24.80 -14.99
CA ALA A 229 0.64 25.42 -13.67
C ALA A 229 1.63 24.67 -12.76
N VAL A 230 1.58 23.34 -12.74
CA VAL A 230 2.54 22.51 -11.98
C VAL A 230 3.97 22.70 -12.51
N ASN A 231 4.17 22.74 -13.82
CA ASN A 231 5.48 23.01 -14.42
C ASN A 231 5.99 24.42 -14.08
N GLY A 232 5.11 25.42 -14.05
CA GLY A 232 5.47 26.78 -13.61
C GLY A 232 5.98 26.81 -12.17
N ASP A 233 5.33 26.08 -11.27
CA ASP A 233 5.79 25.94 -9.88
C ASP A 233 7.11 25.15 -9.79
N LEU A 234 7.31 24.12 -10.62
CA LEU A 234 8.58 23.41 -10.73
C LEU A 234 9.73 24.32 -11.21
N ASP A 235 9.45 25.27 -12.10
CA ASP A 235 10.42 26.29 -12.52
C ASP A 235 10.76 27.26 -11.38
N GLU A 236 9.78 27.66 -10.56
CA GLU A 236 10.04 28.46 -9.35
C GLU A 236 10.90 27.69 -8.35
N ILE A 237 10.62 26.39 -8.16
CA ILE A 237 11.44 25.51 -7.31
C ILE A 237 12.86 25.40 -7.86
N LEU A 238 13.05 25.34 -9.18
CA LEU A 238 14.38 25.33 -9.80
C LEU A 238 15.14 26.63 -9.53
N ARG A 239 14.50 27.80 -9.69
CA ARG A 239 15.12 29.10 -9.39
C ARG A 239 15.46 29.22 -7.92
N TRP A 240 14.55 28.79 -7.04
CA TRP A 240 14.79 28.74 -5.61
C TRP A 240 15.95 27.81 -5.27
N SER A 241 16.00 26.61 -5.86
CA SER A 241 17.08 25.64 -5.69
C SER A 241 18.45 26.22 -6.06
N GLN A 242 18.51 26.94 -7.19
CA GLN A 242 19.75 27.57 -7.67
C GLN A 242 20.19 28.73 -6.75
N HIS A 243 19.23 29.50 -6.23
CA HIS A 243 19.52 30.63 -5.35
C HIS A 243 19.93 30.17 -3.94
N PHE A 244 19.24 29.17 -3.39
CA PHE A 244 19.43 28.70 -2.02
C PHE A 244 20.41 27.52 -1.88
N GLY A 245 20.94 27.02 -3.00
CA GLY A 245 21.96 25.96 -3.01
C GLY A 245 21.45 24.56 -2.64
N ILE A 246 20.13 24.34 -2.62
CA ILE A 246 19.55 23.01 -2.37
C ILE A 246 19.13 22.39 -3.69
N SER A 247 19.86 21.38 -4.15
CA SER A 247 19.57 20.68 -5.40
C SER A 247 18.38 19.72 -5.28
N VAL A 248 17.58 19.63 -6.34
CA VAL A 248 16.53 18.61 -6.51
C VAL A 248 17.11 17.37 -7.21
N ASN A 249 16.57 16.18 -6.95
CA ASN A 249 16.88 14.94 -7.68
C ASN A 249 15.76 14.60 -8.67
N PRO A 250 15.89 14.96 -9.96
CA PRO A 250 14.82 14.73 -10.93
C PRO A 250 14.50 13.25 -11.15
N LYS A 251 15.48 12.35 -10.92
CA LYS A 251 15.29 10.91 -11.10
C LYS A 251 14.44 10.27 -9.98
N LYS A 252 14.37 10.92 -8.83
CA LYS A 252 13.58 10.47 -7.68
C LYS A 252 12.25 11.19 -7.56
N CYS A 253 12.09 12.30 -8.25
CA CYS A 253 10.79 12.95 -8.36
C CYS A 253 9.80 12.01 -9.07
N GLN A 254 8.54 12.05 -8.64
CA GLN A 254 7.49 11.21 -9.20
C GLN A 254 6.27 12.06 -9.53
N ALA A 255 5.58 11.76 -10.64
CA ALA A 255 4.36 12.44 -11.04
C ALA A 255 3.22 11.44 -11.20
N ILE A 256 1.99 11.85 -10.87
CA ILE A 256 0.79 11.01 -10.95
C ILE A 256 -0.46 11.85 -11.23
N ILE A 257 -1.40 11.30 -12.00
CA ILE A 257 -2.71 11.93 -12.26
C ILE A 257 -3.80 11.13 -11.54
N VAL A 258 -4.32 11.68 -10.45
CA VAL A 258 -5.33 11.02 -9.61
C VAL A 258 -6.73 11.51 -9.97
N GLY A 259 -7.69 10.61 -10.12
CA GLY A 259 -9.06 10.94 -10.50
C GLY A 259 -9.95 9.71 -10.48
N SER A 260 -11.24 9.87 -10.75
CA SER A 260 -12.14 8.71 -10.86
C SER A 260 -11.82 7.86 -12.08
N SER A 261 -12.05 6.55 -12.02
CA SER A 261 -11.76 5.62 -13.13
C SER A 261 -12.43 6.02 -14.43
N ARG A 262 -13.63 6.60 -14.36
CA ARG A 262 -14.35 7.12 -15.52
C ARG A 262 -13.57 8.27 -16.19
N LEU A 263 -13.10 9.26 -15.41
CA LEU A 263 -12.35 10.38 -15.95
C LEU A 263 -10.98 9.94 -16.47
N LEU A 264 -10.28 9.07 -15.74
CA LEU A 264 -8.97 8.62 -16.17
C LEU A 264 -9.02 7.69 -17.39
N SER A 265 -10.14 6.98 -17.62
CA SER A 265 -10.34 6.15 -18.81
C SER A 265 -10.51 6.95 -20.11
N SER A 266 -10.88 8.23 -20.01
CA SER A 266 -10.95 9.13 -21.18
C SER A 266 -9.63 9.83 -21.49
N LEU A 267 -8.59 9.65 -20.67
CA LEU A 267 -7.28 10.24 -20.91
C LEU A 267 -6.44 9.39 -21.86
N ASP A 268 -5.91 10.02 -22.89
CA ASP A 268 -4.86 9.46 -23.72
C ASP A 268 -3.49 10.00 -23.27
N TYR A 269 -2.77 9.20 -22.48
CA TYR A 269 -1.45 9.54 -21.94
C TYR A 269 -0.39 9.81 -23.00
N THR A 270 -0.62 9.42 -24.27
CA THR A 270 0.30 9.75 -25.37
C THR A 270 0.17 11.21 -25.82
N THR A 271 -0.94 11.87 -25.48
CA THR A 271 -1.24 13.26 -25.85
C THR A 271 -1.07 14.24 -24.68
N VAL A 272 -1.06 13.73 -23.44
CA VAL A 272 -0.90 14.55 -22.22
C VAL A 272 0.48 15.22 -22.21
N PRO A 273 0.57 16.54 -21.97
CA PRO A 273 1.85 17.22 -21.90
C PRO A 273 2.69 16.69 -20.73
N PRO A 274 4.02 16.61 -20.89
CA PRO A 274 4.89 16.08 -19.85
C PRO A 274 4.99 17.05 -18.67
N VAL A 275 5.07 16.47 -17.46
CA VAL A 275 5.66 17.18 -16.32
C VAL A 275 7.17 17.21 -16.49
N GLN A 276 7.79 18.36 -16.29
CA GLN A 276 9.23 18.52 -16.49
C GLN A 276 9.89 19.31 -15.37
N PHE A 277 11.13 18.96 -15.06
CA PHE A 277 11.99 19.71 -14.16
C PHE A 277 13.39 19.81 -14.77
N ASP A 278 13.91 21.03 -14.94
CA ASP A 278 15.24 21.31 -15.52
C ASP A 278 15.44 20.62 -16.88
N GLY A 279 14.44 20.73 -17.77
CA GLY A 279 14.43 20.11 -19.10
C GLY A 279 14.33 18.57 -19.10
N ARG A 280 14.17 17.93 -17.94
CA ARG A 280 13.98 16.48 -17.82
C ARG A 280 12.52 16.16 -17.59
N VAL A 281 12.00 15.21 -18.35
CA VAL A 281 10.63 14.70 -18.17
C VAL A 281 10.55 13.84 -16.91
N ILE A 282 9.60 14.17 -16.05
CA ILE A 282 9.17 13.33 -14.92
C ILE A 282 7.98 12.52 -15.44
N PRO A 283 8.15 11.20 -15.71
CA PRO A 283 7.08 10.40 -16.27
C PRO A 283 5.93 10.26 -15.28
N PHE A 284 4.70 10.28 -15.79
CA PHE A 284 3.54 9.89 -15.00
C PHE A 284 3.61 8.39 -14.69
N SER A 285 3.44 8.06 -13.41
CA SER A 285 3.41 6.69 -12.92
C SER A 285 2.00 6.36 -12.39
N PRO A 286 1.49 5.13 -12.57
CA PRO A 286 0.22 4.71 -11.98
C PRO A 286 0.27 4.66 -10.45
N THR A 287 1.46 4.52 -9.89
CA THR A 287 1.72 4.48 -8.44
C THR A 287 2.94 5.33 -8.07
N VAL A 288 2.89 5.97 -6.91
CA VAL A 288 3.99 6.75 -6.33
C VAL A 288 4.12 6.43 -4.84
N ASN A 289 5.33 6.57 -4.29
CA ASN A 289 5.58 6.36 -2.86
C ASN A 289 5.53 7.71 -2.14
N ASP A 290 4.43 7.99 -1.48
CA ASP A 290 4.21 9.23 -0.73
C ASP A 290 4.27 8.99 0.78
N LEU A 291 5.28 9.56 1.46
CA LEU A 291 5.47 9.48 2.93
C LEU A 291 5.34 8.06 3.51
N ALA A 292 5.87 7.07 2.80
CA ALA A 292 5.79 5.62 3.08
C ALA A 292 4.41 4.95 2.89
N ALA A 293 3.47 5.64 2.25
CA ALA A 293 2.25 5.05 1.68
C ALA A 293 2.36 5.01 0.14
N VAL A 294 1.71 4.04 -0.50
CA VAL A 294 1.62 4.02 -1.97
C VAL A 294 0.36 4.78 -2.38
N ALA A 295 0.52 5.92 -3.06
CA ALA A 295 -0.59 6.60 -3.72
C ALA A 295 -0.72 6.07 -5.14
N ALA A 296 -1.93 5.67 -5.52
CA ALA A 296 -2.22 5.06 -6.81
C ALA A 296 -3.34 5.83 -7.53
N THR A 297 -3.23 5.94 -8.85
CA THR A 297 -4.34 6.43 -9.67
C THR A 297 -5.48 5.42 -9.59
N ALA A 298 -6.72 5.88 -9.47
CA ALA A 298 -7.87 5.01 -9.72
C ALA A 298 -8.04 4.80 -11.24
N GLN A 299 -6.96 4.58 -11.99
CA GLN A 299 -7.09 4.00 -13.31
C GLN A 299 -7.57 2.56 -13.15
N PRO A 300 -8.37 2.03 -14.09
CA PRO A 300 -8.42 0.59 -14.25
C PRO A 300 -6.98 0.17 -14.60
N GLU A 301 -6.22 -0.29 -13.61
CA GLU A 301 -4.91 -0.89 -13.86
C GLU A 301 -5.13 -2.02 -14.85
N HIS A 302 -4.76 -1.77 -16.10
CA HIS A 302 -4.83 -2.81 -17.11
C HIS A 302 -3.69 -3.83 -16.98
N ASN A 303 -2.84 -3.75 -15.95
CA ASN A 303 -1.78 -4.74 -15.67
C ASN A 303 -1.28 -4.71 -14.21
N ARG A 304 -2.09 -5.23 -13.27
CA ARG A 304 -1.71 -5.90 -12.00
C ARG A 304 -3.01 -5.99 -11.18
N ILE A 305 -3.68 -7.11 -10.95
CA ILE A 305 -3.33 -8.51 -10.93
C ILE A 305 -4.57 -9.21 -11.51
N VAL A 306 -4.54 -9.35 -12.83
CA VAL A 306 -5.52 -10.10 -13.59
C VAL A 306 -4.93 -11.49 -13.74
N GLY A 307 -5.61 -12.52 -13.23
CA GLY A 307 -5.13 -13.89 -13.43
C GLY A 307 -4.79 -14.13 -14.90
N GLU A 308 -3.64 -14.74 -15.18
CA GLU A 308 -3.20 -14.97 -16.56
C GLU A 308 -4.26 -15.77 -17.31
N THR A 309 -4.49 -15.44 -18.58
CA THR A 309 -5.42 -16.21 -19.39
C THR A 309 -4.89 -17.62 -19.50
N THR A 310 -5.65 -18.59 -19.01
CA THR A 310 -5.28 -20.00 -19.02
C THR A 310 -6.29 -20.79 -19.85
N THR A 311 -6.09 -22.10 -19.95
CA THR A 311 -6.98 -22.98 -20.69
C THR A 311 -7.45 -24.14 -19.83
N VAL A 312 -8.60 -24.69 -20.18
CA VAL A 312 -9.13 -25.90 -19.53
C VAL A 312 -8.20 -27.10 -19.71
N LYS A 313 -7.26 -27.09 -20.66
CA LYS A 313 -6.23 -28.16 -20.77
C LYS A 313 -5.24 -28.13 -19.60
N GLN A 314 -4.96 -26.95 -19.05
CA GLN A 314 -4.09 -26.80 -17.87
C GLN A 314 -4.86 -27.12 -16.58
N TYR A 315 -6.17 -26.85 -16.57
CA TYR A 315 -7.07 -27.13 -15.45
C TYR A 315 -8.28 -27.98 -15.88
N PRO A 316 -8.06 -29.25 -16.29
CA PRO A 316 -9.10 -30.09 -16.92
C PRO A 316 -10.20 -30.56 -15.95
N SER A 317 -10.02 -30.33 -14.65
CA SER A 317 -11.03 -30.62 -13.63
C SER A 317 -11.99 -29.47 -13.39
N VAL A 318 -11.74 -28.27 -13.90
CA VAL A 318 -12.63 -27.12 -13.67
C VAL A 318 -13.86 -27.19 -14.59
N VAL A 319 -15.03 -26.91 -14.02
CA VAL A 319 -16.29 -26.86 -14.78
C VAL A 319 -17.06 -25.58 -14.47
N GLN A 320 -17.85 -25.14 -15.44
CA GLN A 320 -18.84 -24.08 -15.21
C GLN A 320 -20.09 -24.72 -14.61
N VAL A 321 -20.75 -24.04 -13.68
CA VAL A 321 -22.06 -24.41 -13.15
C VAL A 321 -23.06 -23.36 -13.63
N ASP A 322 -23.87 -23.75 -14.62
CA ASP A 322 -24.83 -22.89 -15.30
C ASP A 322 -26.17 -22.92 -14.55
N PHE A 323 -26.81 -21.76 -14.48
CA PHE A 323 -28.10 -21.56 -13.86
C PHE A 323 -29.12 -21.24 -14.95
N LEU A 324 -30.30 -21.82 -14.85
CA LEU A 324 -31.42 -21.40 -15.69
C LEU A 324 -32.06 -20.13 -15.10
N LEU A 325 -31.86 -19.00 -15.78
CA LEU A 325 -32.37 -17.70 -15.37
C LEU A 325 -33.62 -17.32 -16.18
N PRO A 326 -34.71 -16.83 -15.53
CA PRO A 326 -35.90 -16.35 -16.24
C PRO A 326 -35.55 -15.26 -17.24
N ASN A 327 -36.10 -15.34 -18.46
CA ASN A 327 -35.95 -14.37 -19.56
C ASN A 327 -34.52 -14.16 -20.11
N ILE A 328 -33.51 -14.90 -19.61
CA ILE A 328 -32.12 -14.82 -20.08
C ILE A 328 -31.67 -16.17 -20.67
N GLY A 329 -32.10 -17.29 -20.06
CA GLY A 329 -31.65 -18.63 -20.42
C GLY A 329 -30.54 -19.11 -19.50
N TRP A 330 -29.66 -19.97 -20.01
CA TRP A 330 -28.58 -20.57 -19.22
C TRP A 330 -27.37 -19.65 -19.13
N ASP A 331 -26.93 -19.32 -17.92
CA ASP A 331 -25.76 -18.49 -17.68
C ASP A 331 -24.88 -19.05 -16.55
N GLN A 332 -23.56 -18.98 -16.69
CA GLN A 332 -22.62 -19.40 -15.65
C GLN A 332 -22.70 -18.45 -14.45
N MET A 333 -23.16 -18.96 -13.32
CA MET A 333 -23.20 -18.22 -12.05
C MET A 333 -22.22 -18.78 -11.00
N CYS A 334 -21.80 -20.03 -11.15
CA CYS A 334 -20.84 -20.68 -10.27
C CYS A 334 -19.82 -21.51 -11.05
N ALA A 335 -18.86 -22.06 -10.32
CA ALA A 335 -17.92 -23.04 -10.84
C ALA A 335 -17.97 -24.33 -10.01
N GLY A 336 -17.32 -25.38 -10.50
CA GLY A 336 -17.17 -26.64 -9.79
C GLY A 336 -15.89 -27.36 -10.20
N THR A 337 -15.67 -28.51 -9.57
CA THR A 337 -14.46 -29.32 -9.80
C THR A 337 -14.79 -30.80 -9.90
N ILE A 338 -14.33 -31.45 -10.96
CA ILE A 338 -14.52 -32.88 -11.21
C ILE A 338 -13.64 -33.67 -10.25
N ILE A 339 -14.24 -34.58 -9.49
CA ILE A 339 -13.52 -35.53 -8.62
C ILE A 339 -13.71 -36.98 -9.05
N THR A 340 -14.80 -37.30 -9.75
CA THR A 340 -15.07 -38.61 -10.36
C THR A 340 -15.80 -38.42 -11.70
N PRO A 341 -15.99 -39.46 -12.53
CA PRO A 341 -16.75 -39.33 -13.78
C PRO A 341 -18.19 -38.83 -13.59
N ILE A 342 -18.80 -39.02 -12.41
CA ILE A 342 -20.21 -38.71 -12.16
C ILE A 342 -20.43 -37.68 -11.04
N VAL A 343 -19.37 -37.24 -10.35
CA VAL A 343 -19.46 -36.32 -9.21
C VAL A 343 -18.56 -35.10 -9.39
N VAL A 344 -19.17 -33.94 -9.19
CA VAL A 344 -18.52 -32.62 -9.15
C VAL A 344 -18.67 -32.02 -7.76
N VAL A 345 -17.61 -31.43 -7.23
CA VAL A 345 -17.64 -30.62 -6.00
C VAL A 345 -17.89 -29.16 -6.36
N SER A 346 -18.77 -28.48 -5.62
CA SER A 346 -19.00 -27.03 -5.73
C SER A 346 -19.38 -26.46 -4.37
N ALA A 347 -19.63 -25.15 -4.28
CA ALA A 347 -20.08 -24.50 -3.06
C ALA A 347 -21.59 -24.69 -2.88
N ALA A 348 -22.02 -25.03 -1.66
CA ALA A 348 -23.43 -25.21 -1.33
C ALA A 348 -24.26 -23.93 -1.49
N SER A 349 -23.61 -22.78 -1.38
CA SER A 349 -24.19 -21.45 -1.58
C SER A 349 -24.71 -21.20 -3.01
N CYS A 350 -24.24 -21.97 -4.00
CA CYS A 350 -24.78 -21.95 -5.36
C CYS A 350 -26.18 -22.59 -5.48
N PHE A 351 -26.61 -23.33 -4.45
CA PHE A 351 -27.85 -24.12 -4.40
C PHE A 351 -28.75 -23.66 -3.26
N LEU A 352 -28.77 -22.35 -3.01
CA LEU A 352 -29.65 -21.69 -2.05
C LEU A 352 -30.97 -21.26 -2.69
N GLY A 353 -32.06 -21.34 -1.93
CA GLY A 353 -33.41 -21.02 -2.40
C GLY A 353 -34.11 -22.24 -3.02
N ASN A 354 -35.19 -21.99 -3.75
CA ASN A 354 -36.00 -23.03 -4.38
C ASN A 354 -35.38 -23.46 -5.71
N VAL A 355 -34.25 -24.20 -5.62
CA VAL A 355 -33.43 -24.63 -6.77
C VAL A 355 -33.62 -26.12 -7.01
N THR A 356 -34.09 -26.48 -8.21
CA THR A 356 -34.21 -27.88 -8.64
C THR A 356 -32.95 -28.33 -9.39
N ALA A 357 -32.69 -29.65 -9.44
CA ALA A 357 -31.59 -30.20 -10.24
C ALA A 357 -31.72 -29.83 -11.74
N GLU A 358 -32.94 -29.75 -12.25
CA GLU A 358 -33.24 -29.33 -13.63
C GLU A 358 -32.88 -27.87 -13.94
N SER A 359 -32.84 -27.01 -12.92
CA SER A 359 -32.43 -25.60 -13.08
C SER A 359 -30.91 -25.40 -13.05
N ARG A 360 -30.15 -26.50 -13.05
CA ARG A 360 -28.69 -26.54 -12.92
C ARG A 360 -28.10 -27.55 -13.90
N ARG A 361 -26.96 -27.18 -14.46
CA ARG A 361 -26.15 -28.07 -15.30
C ARG A 361 -24.70 -27.68 -15.20
N ILE A 362 -23.82 -28.59 -15.57
CA ILE A 362 -22.40 -28.27 -15.71
C ILE A 362 -22.02 -28.11 -17.18
N ARG A 363 -20.94 -27.39 -17.43
CA ARG A 363 -20.21 -27.40 -18.70
C ARG A 363 -18.74 -27.74 -18.42
N ALA A 364 -18.30 -28.88 -18.94
CA ALA A 364 -16.93 -29.37 -18.81
C ALA A 364 -16.14 -29.18 -20.12
N GLY A 365 -14.83 -28.99 -20.03
CA GLY A 365 -13.96 -28.97 -21.22
C GLY A 365 -14.05 -27.71 -22.09
N SER A 366 -14.39 -26.56 -21.52
CA SER A 366 -14.32 -25.28 -22.23
C SER A 366 -13.49 -24.26 -21.46
N SER A 367 -12.65 -23.49 -22.16
CA SER A 367 -11.99 -22.31 -21.60
C SER A 367 -12.86 -21.05 -21.71
N ILE A 368 -13.94 -21.06 -22.50
CA ILE A 368 -14.76 -19.89 -22.81
C ILE A 368 -16.07 -19.96 -22.00
N ARG A 369 -16.39 -18.88 -21.30
CA ARG A 369 -17.63 -18.75 -20.51
C ARG A 369 -18.86 -18.93 -21.41
N ASN A 370 -19.81 -19.75 -20.97
CA ASN A 370 -21.08 -20.05 -21.66
C ASN A 370 -20.99 -20.64 -23.07
N SER A 371 -19.79 -21.00 -23.55
CA SER A 371 -19.57 -21.48 -24.91
C SER A 371 -18.71 -22.74 -24.92
N GLY A 372 -18.87 -23.60 -25.94
CA GLY A 372 -18.10 -24.82 -26.11
C GLY A 372 -18.28 -25.87 -25.00
N GLY A 373 -17.43 -26.89 -24.99
CA GLY A 373 -17.44 -27.96 -23.99
C GLY A 373 -18.68 -28.88 -24.04
N THR A 374 -18.72 -29.82 -23.10
CA THR A 374 -19.80 -30.79 -22.94
C THR A 374 -20.73 -30.34 -21.83
N ILE A 375 -22.03 -30.24 -22.14
CA ILE A 375 -23.06 -29.85 -21.17
C ILE A 375 -23.71 -31.11 -20.60
N ILE A 376 -23.77 -31.21 -19.27
CA ILE A 376 -24.42 -32.33 -18.58
C ILE A 376 -25.34 -31.79 -17.50
N GLY A 377 -26.60 -32.24 -17.51
CA GLY A 377 -27.59 -31.90 -16.48
C GLY A 377 -27.26 -32.56 -15.13
N LEU A 378 -27.82 -32.03 -14.05
CA LEU A 378 -27.71 -32.66 -12.73
C LEU A 378 -28.85 -33.67 -12.52
N ARG A 379 -28.53 -34.88 -12.05
CA ARG A 379 -29.51 -35.84 -11.51
C ARG A 379 -29.99 -35.37 -10.14
N SER A 380 -29.05 -34.99 -9.28
CA SER A 380 -29.31 -34.49 -7.94
C SER A 380 -28.09 -33.71 -7.42
N TYR A 381 -28.25 -33.05 -6.29
CA TYR A 381 -27.13 -32.45 -5.56
C TYR A 381 -27.34 -32.65 -4.06
N ARG A 382 -26.23 -32.76 -3.31
CA ARG A 382 -26.24 -32.94 -1.86
C ARG A 382 -25.38 -31.87 -1.21
N LYS A 383 -26.01 -31.01 -0.42
CA LYS A 383 -25.32 -30.03 0.42
C LYS A 383 -24.78 -30.73 1.67
N HIS A 384 -23.67 -30.25 2.21
CA HIS A 384 -23.19 -30.77 3.48
C HIS A 384 -24.23 -30.49 4.60
N PRO A 385 -24.60 -31.46 5.48
CA PRO A 385 -25.65 -31.27 6.50
C PRO A 385 -25.38 -30.15 7.50
N GLN A 386 -24.11 -29.80 7.69
CA GLN A 386 -23.71 -28.67 8.55
C GLN A 386 -23.82 -27.30 7.86
N PHE A 387 -24.09 -27.26 6.55
CA PHE A 387 -24.30 -26.02 5.82
C PHE A 387 -25.61 -25.38 6.29
N ARG A 388 -25.51 -24.19 6.91
CA ARG A 388 -26.67 -23.44 7.40
C ARG A 388 -26.56 -21.98 6.94
N LYS A 389 -27.62 -21.47 6.30
CA LYS A 389 -27.74 -20.04 6.00
C LYS A 389 -29.02 -19.48 6.61
N LYS A 390 -28.99 -19.13 7.90
CA LYS A 390 -30.07 -18.35 8.54
C LYS A 390 -29.69 -16.86 8.59
N LYS A 391 -30.72 -16.02 8.50
CA LYS A 391 -30.72 -14.57 8.21
C LYS A 391 -29.74 -13.70 9.04
N TYR A 392 -29.18 -14.20 10.15
CA TYR A 392 -28.20 -13.46 10.96
C TYR A 392 -27.02 -14.30 11.55
N TYR A 393 -26.91 -15.61 11.31
CA TYR A 393 -25.75 -16.40 11.76
C TYR A 393 -25.37 -17.49 10.75
N LYS A 394 -24.40 -17.12 9.90
CA LYS A 394 -23.14 -17.79 9.52
C LYS A 394 -23.12 -19.34 9.54
N ASP A 395 -22.77 -19.89 8.39
CA ASP A 395 -22.36 -21.27 8.18
C ASP A 395 -21.21 -21.68 9.11
N ASN A 396 -21.11 -22.96 9.46
CA ASN A 396 -20.02 -23.55 10.26
C ASN A 396 -18.70 -23.70 9.47
N GLY A 397 -18.62 -23.07 8.30
CA GLY A 397 -17.55 -23.25 7.33
C GLY A 397 -17.77 -24.42 6.38
N ALA A 398 -18.99 -24.95 6.28
CA ALA A 398 -19.36 -26.12 5.49
C ALA A 398 -20.01 -25.77 4.14
N ASP A 399 -19.55 -24.71 3.48
CA ASP A 399 -20.03 -24.27 2.18
C ASP A 399 -19.47 -25.18 1.07
N ILE A 400 -19.99 -26.40 1.02
CA ILE A 400 -19.59 -27.45 0.09
C ILE A 400 -20.78 -28.36 -0.26
N SER A 401 -20.89 -28.71 -1.54
CA SER A 401 -21.93 -29.58 -2.09
C SER A 401 -21.34 -30.52 -3.14
N LEU A 402 -21.93 -31.73 -3.21
CA LEU A 402 -21.67 -32.68 -4.30
C LEU A 402 -22.79 -32.60 -5.32
N LEU A 403 -22.42 -32.55 -6.60
CA LEU A 403 -23.33 -32.54 -7.73
C LEU A 403 -23.22 -33.89 -8.43
N TYR A 404 -24.35 -34.60 -8.52
CA TYR A 404 -24.42 -35.89 -9.20
C TYR A 404 -24.91 -35.66 -10.62
N LEU A 405 -24.09 -36.04 -11.59
CA LEU A 405 -24.36 -35.82 -12.99
C LEU A 405 -25.39 -36.83 -13.52
N ALA A 406 -26.24 -36.38 -14.45
CA ALA A 406 -27.20 -37.26 -15.12
C ALA A 406 -26.53 -38.28 -16.07
N GLN A 407 -25.29 -38.00 -16.49
CA GLN A 407 -24.48 -38.85 -17.34
C GLN A 407 -23.01 -38.78 -16.88
N GLU A 408 -22.28 -39.89 -17.01
CA GLU A 408 -20.85 -39.92 -16.75
C GLU A 408 -20.06 -39.07 -17.77
N LEU A 409 -19.05 -38.36 -17.27
CA LEU A 409 -18.10 -37.62 -18.07
C LEU A 409 -17.13 -38.57 -18.76
N MET A 410 -16.97 -38.40 -20.07
CA MET A 410 -15.88 -39.01 -20.81
C MET A 410 -14.61 -38.21 -20.60
N PHE A 411 -13.57 -38.84 -20.04
CA PHE A 411 -12.31 -38.18 -19.79
C PHE A 411 -11.51 -37.97 -21.07
N THR A 412 -10.97 -36.77 -21.21
CA THR A 412 -10.19 -36.27 -22.35
C THR A 412 -9.08 -35.35 -21.84
N ASP A 413 -8.21 -34.84 -22.69
CA ASP A 413 -7.17 -33.88 -22.28
C ASP A 413 -7.73 -32.58 -21.67
N SER A 414 -9.01 -32.30 -21.85
CA SER A 414 -9.70 -31.11 -21.34
C SER A 414 -10.74 -31.42 -20.26
N VAL A 415 -10.90 -32.71 -19.90
CA VAL A 415 -11.86 -33.17 -18.89
C VAL A 415 -11.20 -34.30 -18.10
N GLN A 416 -10.72 -34.01 -16.90
CA GLN A 416 -10.06 -34.97 -16.01
C GLN A 416 -10.46 -34.71 -14.56
N PRO A 417 -10.51 -35.73 -13.71
CA PRO A 417 -10.71 -35.51 -12.28
C PRO A 417 -9.43 -34.96 -11.63
N VAL A 418 -9.59 -34.24 -10.51
CA VAL A 418 -8.47 -33.88 -9.63
C VAL A 418 -8.52 -34.72 -8.34
N PRO A 419 -7.37 -35.21 -7.85
CA PRO A 419 -7.31 -35.89 -6.57
C PRO A 419 -7.62 -34.96 -5.39
N ILE A 420 -8.25 -35.54 -4.36
CA ILE A 420 -8.44 -34.93 -3.03
C ILE A 420 -7.68 -35.75 -1.99
N SER A 421 -7.17 -35.09 -0.94
CA SER A 421 -6.41 -35.74 0.14
C SER A 421 -7.11 -35.65 1.50
N ARG A 422 -6.82 -36.60 2.38
CA ARG A 422 -7.25 -36.61 3.79
C ARG A 422 -6.56 -35.56 4.62
N GLU A 423 -5.29 -35.32 4.31
CA GLU A 423 -4.43 -34.38 4.99
C GLU A 423 -3.61 -33.62 3.95
N VAL A 424 -3.51 -32.31 4.14
CA VAL A 424 -2.67 -31.43 3.33
C VAL A 424 -2.00 -30.45 4.28
N PHE A 425 -0.68 -30.34 4.18
CA PHE A 425 0.07 -29.34 4.94
C PHE A 425 0.04 -28.00 4.20
N LEU A 426 -0.78 -27.07 4.71
CA LEU A 426 -0.92 -25.71 4.16
C LEU A 426 -0.59 -24.67 5.25
N PRO A 427 0.69 -24.47 5.59
CA PRO A 427 1.12 -23.42 6.51
C PRO A 427 0.81 -22.02 5.94
N HIS A 428 0.93 -21.00 6.78
CA HIS A 428 0.92 -19.61 6.31
C HIS A 428 2.06 -19.38 5.30
N GLY A 429 1.78 -18.66 4.22
CA GLY A 429 2.77 -18.40 3.17
C GLY A 429 2.78 -19.42 2.03
N SER A 430 1.97 -20.49 2.11
CA SER A 430 1.86 -21.47 1.02
C SER A 430 1.22 -20.85 -0.22
N SER A 431 1.80 -21.17 -1.38
CA SER A 431 1.27 -20.78 -2.69
C SER A 431 0.11 -21.69 -3.10
N VAL A 432 -1.01 -21.11 -3.51
CA VAL A 432 -2.19 -21.83 -4.01
C VAL A 432 -2.70 -21.18 -5.29
N THR A 433 -3.23 -21.98 -6.20
CA THR A 433 -3.68 -21.48 -7.52
C THR A 433 -5.20 -21.60 -7.64
N LEU A 434 -5.85 -20.51 -8.05
CA LEU A 434 -7.27 -20.44 -8.34
C LEU A 434 -7.47 -20.38 -9.87
N ALA A 435 -8.26 -21.30 -10.43
CA ALA A 435 -8.65 -21.27 -11.84
C ALA A 435 -10.14 -20.96 -11.98
N THR A 436 -10.50 -19.82 -12.58
CA THR A 436 -11.90 -19.38 -12.66
C THR A 436 -12.15 -18.32 -13.74
N TRP A 437 -13.42 -18.11 -14.10
CA TRP A 437 -13.90 -17.04 -15.01
C TRP A 437 -14.29 -15.75 -14.26
N GLY A 438 -13.84 -15.63 -13.00
CA GLY A 438 -14.21 -14.55 -12.09
C GLY A 438 -13.83 -13.15 -12.57
N ARG A 439 -14.25 -12.14 -11.82
CA ARG A 439 -13.95 -10.74 -12.10
C ARG A 439 -12.51 -10.44 -11.72
N SER A 440 -11.85 -9.69 -12.58
CA SER A 440 -10.47 -9.26 -12.36
C SER A 440 -10.39 -7.92 -11.61
N VAL A 441 -11.49 -7.16 -11.58
CA VAL A 441 -11.62 -5.82 -10.99
C VAL A 441 -13.03 -5.65 -10.40
N PRO A 442 -13.26 -4.84 -9.35
CA PRO A 442 -14.61 -4.43 -8.96
C PRO A 442 -15.34 -3.81 -10.17
N ASP A 443 -16.63 -4.10 -10.30
CA ASP A 443 -17.51 -3.51 -11.34
C ASP A 443 -17.25 -3.87 -12.82
N GLN A 444 -16.31 -4.78 -13.12
CA GLN A 444 -16.18 -5.39 -14.45
C GLN A 444 -17.12 -6.59 -14.63
N ASP A 445 -17.50 -6.88 -15.87
CA ASP A 445 -18.14 -8.15 -16.24
C ASP A 445 -17.22 -9.36 -15.96
N PHE A 446 -17.84 -10.54 -15.87
CA PHE A 446 -17.09 -11.80 -15.73
C PHE A 446 -16.17 -12.03 -16.92
N SER A 447 -15.01 -12.63 -16.66
CA SER A 447 -14.05 -12.91 -17.74
C SER A 447 -14.68 -13.86 -18.76
N PRO A 448 -14.64 -13.54 -20.07
CA PRO A 448 -15.14 -14.43 -21.10
C PRO A 448 -14.26 -15.68 -21.27
N VAL A 449 -13.04 -15.67 -20.74
CA VAL A 449 -12.05 -16.76 -20.82
C VAL A 449 -11.55 -17.14 -19.43
N LEU A 450 -11.19 -18.41 -19.24
CA LEU A 450 -10.66 -18.95 -18.00
C LEU A 450 -9.35 -18.24 -17.62
N ARG A 451 -9.19 -17.95 -16.34
CA ARG A 451 -7.98 -17.29 -15.79
C ARG A 451 -7.44 -18.06 -14.61
N GLU A 452 -6.11 -18.01 -14.44
CA GLU A 452 -5.43 -18.56 -13.26
C GLU A 452 -4.84 -17.45 -12.39
N LEU A 453 -4.97 -17.58 -11.09
CA LEU A 453 -4.45 -16.62 -10.12
C LEU A 453 -3.73 -17.34 -9.00
N THR A 454 -2.45 -17.05 -8.81
CA THR A 454 -1.66 -17.54 -7.68
C THR A 454 -1.85 -16.63 -6.48
N LEU A 455 -2.20 -17.22 -5.35
CA LEU A 455 -2.46 -16.57 -4.07
C LEU A 455 -1.63 -17.23 -2.97
N THR A 456 -1.53 -16.56 -1.83
CA THR A 456 -0.79 -17.02 -0.66
C THR A 456 -1.73 -17.25 0.51
N THR A 457 -1.54 -18.33 1.27
CA THR A 457 -2.34 -18.65 2.46
C THR A 457 -2.01 -17.73 3.64
N MET A 458 -3.03 -17.40 4.42
CA MET A 458 -2.93 -16.57 5.63
C MET A 458 -3.25 -17.38 6.89
N ASN A 459 -2.64 -16.99 8.02
CA ASN A 459 -3.01 -17.54 9.31
C ASN A 459 -4.50 -17.29 9.61
N LEU A 460 -5.18 -18.32 10.11
CA LEU A 460 -6.60 -18.24 10.44
C LEU A 460 -6.90 -17.16 11.49
N GLY A 461 -6.04 -17.00 12.50
CA GLY A 461 -6.17 -15.97 13.55
C GLY A 461 -6.19 -14.57 12.97
N ASP A 462 -5.21 -14.26 12.12
CA ASP A 462 -5.11 -12.97 11.43
C ASP A 462 -6.33 -12.73 10.53
N CYS A 463 -6.75 -13.76 9.80
CA CYS A 463 -7.94 -13.68 8.95
C CYS A 463 -9.22 -13.39 9.75
N MET A 464 -9.38 -13.99 10.95
CA MET A 464 -10.52 -13.77 11.82
C MET A 464 -10.57 -12.35 12.40
N LEU A 465 -9.43 -11.66 12.55
CA LEU A 465 -9.41 -10.24 12.94
C LEU A 465 -10.08 -9.35 11.88
N HIS A 466 -9.96 -9.71 10.60
CA HIS A 466 -10.49 -8.92 9.49
C HIS A 466 -11.86 -9.38 8.98
N SER A 467 -12.32 -10.59 9.32
CA SER A 467 -13.72 -11.00 9.12
C SER A 467 -14.25 -11.91 10.20
N LYS A 468 -15.38 -11.49 10.76
CA LYS A 468 -16.17 -12.27 11.72
C LYS A 468 -16.83 -13.51 11.08
N ASP A 469 -16.77 -13.67 9.76
CA ASP A 469 -17.44 -14.75 8.98
C ASP A 469 -16.53 -15.96 8.73
N VAL A 470 -15.23 -15.83 8.98
CA VAL A 470 -14.25 -16.91 8.80
C VAL A 470 -14.40 -17.96 9.91
N ARG A 471 -14.17 -19.24 9.58
CA ARG A 471 -14.30 -20.40 10.48
C ARG A 471 -13.10 -21.34 10.36
N PRO A 472 -12.82 -22.20 11.34
CA PRO A 472 -11.64 -23.07 11.33
C PRO A 472 -11.49 -24.03 10.13
N LYS A 473 -12.60 -24.41 9.48
CA LYS A 473 -12.61 -25.28 8.29
C LYS A 473 -12.51 -24.50 6.97
N MET A 474 -11.98 -23.28 7.01
CA MET A 474 -11.81 -22.42 5.84
C MET A 474 -10.34 -22.06 5.62
N ILE A 475 -9.96 -21.80 4.38
CA ILE A 475 -8.65 -21.33 3.95
C ILE A 475 -8.79 -19.86 3.59
N CYS A 476 -7.97 -19.01 4.21
CA CYS A 476 -7.85 -17.62 3.85
C CYS A 476 -6.66 -17.42 2.92
N VAL A 477 -6.88 -16.68 1.83
CA VAL A 477 -5.87 -16.45 0.81
C VAL A 477 -5.82 -15.00 0.39
N GLY A 478 -4.66 -14.56 -0.11
CA GLY A 478 -4.51 -13.34 -0.88
C GLY A 478 -3.10 -13.12 -1.40
N ILE A 479 -2.87 -12.00 -2.09
CA ILE A 479 -1.63 -11.71 -2.81
C ILE A 479 -0.57 -11.08 -1.88
N MET A 480 0.62 -11.65 -1.75
CA MET A 480 1.74 -11.01 -1.02
C MET A 480 2.56 -10.10 -1.95
N GLU A 481 2.16 -8.84 -2.13
CA GLU A 481 3.04 -7.78 -2.67
C GLU A 481 2.99 -6.54 -1.77
N GLY A 482 4.15 -6.05 -1.31
CA GLY A 482 4.27 -4.78 -0.57
C GLY A 482 3.60 -4.72 0.82
N GLY A 483 3.24 -5.85 1.43
CA GLY A 483 2.60 -5.89 2.75
C GLY A 483 1.09 -5.61 2.75
N SER A 484 0.46 -5.51 1.58
CA SER A 484 -0.99 -5.32 1.44
C SER A 484 -1.58 -6.37 0.51
N MET A 485 -2.54 -7.14 1.02
CA MET A 485 -2.97 -8.38 0.39
C MET A 485 -4.32 -8.22 -0.33
N HIS A 486 -4.29 -7.93 -1.63
CA HIS A 486 -5.49 -7.63 -2.44
C HIS A 486 -6.17 -8.87 -2.98
N GLY A 487 -7.43 -8.72 -3.42
CA GLY A 487 -8.09 -9.83 -4.08
C GLY A 487 -9.50 -9.66 -4.58
N CYS A 488 -9.75 -10.24 -5.75
CA CYS A 488 -10.99 -10.05 -6.49
C CYS A 488 -11.86 -11.30 -6.57
N ARG A 489 -13.16 -11.06 -6.81
CA ARG A 489 -14.25 -12.05 -6.85
C ARG A 489 -13.99 -13.14 -7.89
N GLY A 490 -13.46 -14.28 -7.46
CA GLY A 490 -13.59 -15.57 -8.16
C GLY A 490 -15.02 -16.12 -8.10
N PHE A 491 -15.45 -16.92 -9.07
CA PHE A 491 -16.76 -17.59 -8.99
C PHE A 491 -16.79 -18.51 -7.78
N THR A 492 -17.82 -18.34 -6.95
CA THR A 492 -18.17 -19.27 -5.87
C THR A 492 -18.29 -20.69 -6.43
N GLY A 493 -17.73 -21.65 -5.71
CA GLY A 493 -17.61 -23.04 -6.12
C GLY A 493 -16.36 -23.37 -6.95
N GLY A 494 -15.52 -22.39 -7.30
CA GLY A 494 -14.28 -22.61 -8.05
C GLY A 494 -13.21 -23.39 -7.27
N PRO A 495 -12.30 -24.09 -7.97
CA PRO A 495 -11.23 -24.87 -7.36
C PRO A 495 -10.09 -24.00 -6.85
N MET A 496 -9.51 -24.41 -5.72
CA MET A 496 -8.21 -23.95 -5.25
C MET A 496 -7.25 -25.14 -5.21
N TYR A 497 -6.14 -25.02 -5.93
CA TYR A 497 -5.14 -26.06 -6.08
C TYR A 497 -3.87 -25.78 -5.26
N HIS A 498 -3.24 -26.84 -4.77
CA HIS A 498 -1.90 -26.83 -4.20
C HIS A 498 -1.25 -28.18 -4.50
N ASP A 499 -0.06 -28.18 -5.10
CA ASP A 499 0.69 -29.39 -5.45
C ASP A 499 -0.13 -30.44 -6.22
N GLY A 500 -0.97 -29.99 -7.16
CA GLY A 500 -1.83 -30.85 -7.98
C GLY A 500 -3.05 -31.45 -7.27
N LEU A 501 -3.27 -31.10 -6.00
CA LEU A 501 -4.44 -31.51 -5.23
C LEU A 501 -5.49 -30.39 -5.19
N LEU A 502 -6.76 -30.77 -5.12
CA LEU A 502 -7.83 -29.83 -4.76
C LEU A 502 -7.84 -29.64 -3.24
N VAL A 503 -7.48 -28.44 -2.80
CA VAL A 503 -7.36 -28.11 -1.37
C VAL A 503 -8.50 -27.24 -0.85
N GLY A 504 -9.14 -26.49 -1.72
CA GLY A 504 -10.22 -25.58 -1.35
C GLY A 504 -11.29 -25.43 -2.42
N VAL A 505 -12.52 -25.12 -1.98
CA VAL A 505 -13.64 -24.70 -2.84
C VAL A 505 -13.97 -23.26 -2.49
N VAL A 506 -13.89 -22.33 -3.44
CA VAL A 506 -14.14 -20.91 -3.18
C VAL A 506 -15.54 -20.71 -2.63
N SER A 507 -15.67 -20.21 -1.41
CA SER A 507 -16.97 -19.97 -0.76
C SER A 507 -17.41 -18.53 -0.99
N PHE A 508 -16.69 -17.58 -0.42
CA PHE A 508 -16.99 -16.16 -0.57
C PHE A 508 -15.71 -15.34 -0.71
N THR A 509 -15.86 -14.19 -1.35
CA THR A 509 -14.81 -13.21 -1.60
C THR A 509 -15.34 -11.85 -1.14
N ARG A 510 -14.48 -11.05 -0.50
CA ARG A 510 -14.80 -9.65 -0.18
C ARG A 510 -14.40 -8.76 -1.35
N THR A 511 -14.84 -7.51 -1.33
CA THR A 511 -14.48 -6.52 -2.36
C THR A 511 -12.96 -6.36 -2.43
N CYS A 512 -12.43 -5.98 -3.60
CA CYS A 512 -10.97 -5.91 -3.86
C CYS A 512 -10.20 -4.84 -3.05
N ALA A 513 -10.82 -4.27 -2.02
CA ALA A 513 -10.33 -3.17 -1.19
C ALA A 513 -9.82 -3.63 0.20
N TYR A 514 -9.84 -4.93 0.51
CA TYR A 514 -9.40 -5.45 1.82
C TYR A 514 -8.12 -6.27 1.73
N ALA A 515 -7.36 -6.28 2.83
CA ALA A 515 -6.09 -7.00 3.03
C ALA A 515 -6.19 -8.55 3.03
N TYR A 516 -7.24 -9.14 2.46
CA TYR A 516 -7.26 -10.56 2.09
C TYR A 516 -8.29 -10.80 0.98
N SER A 517 -7.97 -11.74 0.08
CA SER A 517 -8.61 -11.87 -1.23
C SER A 517 -9.86 -12.73 -1.26
N GLY A 518 -9.86 -13.82 -0.49
CA GLY A 518 -10.84 -14.88 -0.69
C GLY A 518 -10.83 -15.87 0.46
N VAL A 519 -11.99 -16.47 0.68
CA VAL A 519 -12.19 -17.53 1.68
C VAL A 519 -12.72 -18.76 0.95
N ALA A 520 -11.99 -19.87 1.07
CA ALA A 520 -12.37 -21.16 0.52
C ALA A 520 -12.71 -22.16 1.62
N THR A 521 -13.66 -23.05 1.37
CA THR A 521 -13.94 -24.21 2.23
C THR A 521 -12.82 -25.23 2.09
N GLN A 522 -12.21 -25.68 3.19
CA GLN A 522 -11.13 -26.68 3.19
C GLN A 522 -11.65 -28.04 2.72
N VAL A 523 -11.14 -28.60 1.62
CA VAL A 523 -11.63 -29.88 1.09
C VAL A 523 -11.23 -31.05 1.98
N PHE A 524 -10.00 -31.06 2.50
CA PHE A 524 -9.50 -32.12 3.38
C PHE A 524 -10.32 -32.22 4.68
N ALA A 525 -10.81 -31.10 5.22
CA ALA A 525 -11.68 -31.07 6.40
C ALA A 525 -13.04 -31.79 6.20
N TYR A 526 -13.44 -32.00 4.94
CA TYR A 526 -14.66 -32.71 4.55
C TYR A 526 -14.38 -34.00 3.77
N TYR A 527 -13.13 -34.46 3.68
CA TYR A 527 -12.74 -35.63 2.88
C TYR A 527 -13.60 -36.85 3.18
N HIS A 528 -13.83 -37.19 4.45
CA HIS A 528 -14.62 -38.36 4.83
C HIS A 528 -16.07 -38.27 4.34
N TRP A 529 -16.66 -37.08 4.38
CA TRP A 529 -18.01 -36.87 3.85
C TRP A 529 -18.02 -36.95 2.33
N ILE A 530 -17.05 -36.34 1.64
CA ILE A 530 -16.94 -36.41 0.18
C ILE A 530 -16.77 -37.87 -0.27
N SER A 531 -15.79 -38.57 0.31
CA SER A 531 -15.47 -39.96 -0.03
C SER A 531 -16.62 -40.94 0.26
N LYS A 532 -17.39 -40.73 1.32
CA LYS A 532 -18.59 -41.53 1.61
C LYS A 532 -19.70 -41.32 0.58
N ASN A 533 -19.86 -40.09 0.09
CA ASN A 533 -21.00 -39.70 -0.73
C ASN A 533 -20.70 -39.70 -2.23
N GLN A 534 -19.43 -39.78 -2.66
CA GLN A 534 -19.07 -39.84 -4.09
C GLN A 534 -19.46 -41.17 -4.75
N ASN A 535 -19.68 -42.23 -3.95
CA ASN A 535 -20.06 -43.56 -4.42
C ASN A 535 -21.53 -43.92 -4.14
N ASN A 536 -22.27 -43.07 -3.42
CA ASN A 536 -23.60 -43.40 -2.91
C ASN A 536 -24.63 -42.41 -3.47
N ILE A 537 -25.25 -42.76 -4.59
CA ILE A 537 -26.09 -41.87 -5.42
C ILE A 537 -27.57 -41.86 -4.96
N ASP A 538 -27.98 -42.76 -4.05
CA ASP A 538 -29.40 -43.09 -3.83
C ASP A 538 -30.09 -42.49 -2.59
N ASP A 539 -29.43 -41.67 -1.77
CA ASP A 539 -30.08 -41.01 -0.61
C ASP A 539 -30.26 -39.50 -0.83
N THR A 540 -31.47 -39.06 -1.18
CA THR A 540 -31.84 -37.63 -1.34
C THR A 540 -32.58 -37.09 -0.12
N ASP A 541 -32.15 -35.91 0.37
CA ASP A 541 -32.90 -35.11 1.34
C ASP A 541 -34.10 -34.45 0.63
N THR A 542 -35.27 -35.05 0.80
CA THR A 542 -36.57 -34.41 0.51
C THR A 542 -37.06 -33.68 1.76
N GLU A 543 -36.47 -32.51 2.08
CA GLU A 543 -37.19 -31.51 2.88
C GLU A 543 -38.06 -30.71 1.89
N GLY A 544 -39.37 -30.89 1.77
CA GLY A 544 -40.34 -31.26 2.80
C GLY A 544 -41.06 -29.99 3.25
N ASN A 545 -42.03 -29.55 2.45
CA ASN A 545 -43.07 -28.61 2.85
C ASN A 545 -43.55 -28.97 4.26
N ASN A 546 -43.37 -28.06 5.24
CA ASN A 546 -44.28 -27.92 6.37
C ASN A 546 -44.04 -26.62 7.16
N LYS A 547 -45.04 -25.73 7.03
CA LYS A 547 -45.43 -24.58 7.87
C LYS A 547 -44.55 -23.34 7.90
#